data_AF-A0A8T3MKE8-F1
#
_entry.id   AF-A0A8T3MKE8-F1
#
_cell.length_a   1.000
_cell.length_b   1.000
_cell.length_c   1.000
_cell.angle_alpha   90.00
_cell.angle_beta   90.00
_cell.angle_gamma   90.00
#
_symmetry.space_group_name_H-M   'P 1'
#
loop_
_entity.id
_entity.type
_entity.pdbx_description
1 polymer ?
#
loop_
_entity_poly.entity_id
_entity_poly.type
_entity_poly.pdbx_seq_one_letter_code
_entity_poly.pdbx_strand_id
1 'polypeptide(L)'
;MAAMLIHSVGHGARTLDEFLALLRAGAIEVLVDIRTAPYSRKHPHFTGAALADAVRLGSVAYLHLKGLGGWRTAPPSSPHAALKEPGFRGYADHLASSDFARDYAMLRSLAEGHSAAFM
;
A
#
# COMPACT_ATOMS: atom_id res chain seq x y z
N MET A 1 -19.83 -16.60 -5.57
CA MET A 1 -19.01 -15.39 -5.74
C MET A 1 -17.57 -15.80 -5.54
N ALA A 2 -16.68 -15.52 -6.50
CA ALA A 2 -15.25 -15.72 -6.27
C ALA A 2 -14.81 -14.80 -5.12
N ALA A 3 -13.95 -15.29 -4.22
CA ALA A 3 -13.42 -14.46 -3.15
C ALA A 3 -12.53 -13.36 -3.76
N MET A 4 -12.77 -12.10 -3.39
CA MET A 4 -11.93 -10.97 -3.78
C MET A 4 -10.54 -11.16 -3.14
N LEU A 5 -9.50 -11.34 -3.96
CA LEU A 5 -8.13 -11.56 -3.52
C LEU A 5 -7.33 -10.27 -3.67
N ILE A 6 -6.72 -9.82 -2.58
CA ILE A 6 -5.79 -8.69 -2.58
C ILE A 6 -4.45 -9.23 -2.09
N HIS A 7 -3.40 -9.05 -2.88
CA HIS A 7 -2.04 -9.44 -2.51
C HIS A 7 -1.38 -8.33 -1.68
N SER A 8 -0.42 -8.72 -0.84
CA SER A 8 0.52 -7.79 -0.22
C SER A 8 1.93 -8.12 -0.72
N VAL A 9 2.74 -7.12 -1.01
CA VAL A 9 4.12 -7.31 -1.46
C VAL A 9 5.06 -6.36 -0.72
N GLY A 10 6.21 -6.87 -0.31
CA GLY A 10 7.28 -6.07 0.27
C GLY A 10 8.58 -6.28 -0.49
N HIS A 11 9.39 -5.23 -0.63
CA HIS A 11 10.66 -5.34 -1.34
C HIS A 11 11.78 -5.94 -0.47
N GLY A 12 11.81 -5.65 0.84
CA GLY A 12 12.89 -6.11 1.72
C GLY A 12 14.26 -5.64 1.22
N ALA A 13 15.22 -6.56 1.11
CA ALA A 13 16.56 -6.29 0.56
C ALA A 13 16.69 -6.61 -0.95
N ARG A 14 15.58 -6.92 -1.64
CA ARG A 14 15.60 -7.27 -3.06
C ARG A 14 16.10 -6.12 -3.93
N THR A 15 16.73 -6.49 -5.04
CA THR A 15 16.96 -5.59 -6.16
C THR A 15 15.64 -5.23 -6.86
N LEU A 16 15.67 -4.21 -7.71
CA LEU A 16 14.51 -3.85 -8.51
C LEU A 16 14.07 -5.00 -9.42
N ASP A 17 15.01 -5.68 -10.08
CA ASP A 17 14.70 -6.78 -11.01
C ASP A 17 14.04 -7.97 -10.31
N GLU A 18 14.53 -8.33 -9.12
CA GLU A 18 13.92 -9.38 -8.29
C GLU A 18 12.51 -8.99 -7.85
N PHE A 19 12.28 -7.72 -7.52
CA PHE A 19 10.95 -7.22 -7.17
C PHE A 19 10.00 -7.27 -8.37
N LEU A 20 10.43 -6.81 -9.55
CA LEU A 20 9.63 -6.88 -10.77
C LEU A 20 9.35 -8.35 -11.17
N ALA A 21 10.31 -9.25 -10.97
CA ALA A 21 10.10 -10.69 -11.18
C ALA A 21 9.04 -11.26 -10.23
N LEU A 22 9.03 -10.83 -8.97
CA LEU A 22 8.01 -11.22 -8.01
C LEU A 22 6.61 -10.76 -8.41
N LEU A 23 6.46 -9.51 -8.88
CA LEU A 23 5.18 -9.01 -9.39
C LEU A 23 4.68 -9.83 -10.59
N ARG A 24 5.58 -10.17 -11.52
CA ARG A 24 5.24 -11.03 -12.67
C ARG A 24 4.84 -12.44 -12.23
N ALA A 25 5.55 -13.04 -11.28
CA ALA A 25 5.24 -14.37 -10.76
C ALA A 25 3.87 -14.41 -10.07
N GLY A 26 3.46 -13.32 -9.43
CA GLY A 26 2.12 -13.15 -8.85
C GLY A 26 1.05 -12.71 -9.85
N ALA A 27 1.39 -12.58 -11.15
CA ALA A 27 0.52 -12.00 -12.17
C ALA A 27 -0.12 -10.67 -11.73
N ILE A 28 0.64 -9.82 -11.04
CA ILE A 28 0.14 -8.54 -10.53
C ILE A 28 0.03 -7.55 -11.68
N GLU A 29 -1.14 -6.96 -11.85
CA GLU A 29 -1.45 -5.96 -12.87
C GLU A 29 -1.40 -4.54 -12.30
N VAL A 30 -1.70 -4.39 -11.00
CA VAL A 30 -1.72 -3.09 -10.31
C VAL A 30 -0.93 -3.17 -9.00
N LEU A 31 0.12 -2.37 -8.89
CA LEU A 31 0.82 -2.10 -7.63
C LEU A 31 0.21 -0.87 -6.96
N VAL A 32 -0.34 -1.08 -5.77
CA VAL A 32 -0.92 -0.04 -4.93
C VAL A 32 0.07 0.30 -3.82
N ASP A 33 0.75 1.43 -3.95
CA ASP A 33 1.60 1.94 -2.87
C ASP A 33 0.71 2.56 -1.79
N ILE A 34 0.76 2.05 -0.57
CA ILE A 34 0.00 2.61 0.57
C ILE A 34 0.90 3.40 1.52
N ARG A 35 2.20 3.50 1.23
CA ARG A 35 3.17 4.14 2.13
C ARG A 35 2.85 5.62 2.28
N THR A 36 2.80 6.11 3.53
CA THR A 36 2.51 7.52 3.82
C THR A 36 3.51 8.47 3.16
N ALA A 37 4.78 8.06 3.11
CA ALA A 37 5.80 8.65 2.27
C ALA A 37 6.53 7.53 1.49
N PRO A 38 6.27 7.40 0.18
CA PRO A 38 6.92 6.39 -0.66
C PRO A 38 8.35 6.84 -1.01
N TYR A 39 9.23 6.85 -0.02
CA TYR A 39 10.62 7.28 -0.16
C TYR A 39 11.57 6.27 0.49
N SER A 40 12.70 6.00 -0.19
CA SER A 40 13.75 5.14 0.34
C SER A 40 15.11 5.69 0.01
N ARG A 41 15.85 6.10 1.05
CA ARG A 41 17.24 6.55 0.92
C ARG A 41 18.19 5.40 0.61
N LYS A 42 17.94 4.22 1.19
CA LYS A 42 18.80 3.03 1.04
C LYS A 42 18.61 2.36 -0.32
N HIS A 43 17.39 2.40 -0.85
CA HIS A 43 17.04 1.78 -2.13
C HIS A 43 16.29 2.81 -3.00
N PRO A 44 17.01 3.71 -3.69
CA PRO A 44 16.41 4.83 -4.43
C PRO A 44 15.35 4.43 -5.45
N HIS A 45 15.48 3.24 -6.06
CA HIS A 45 14.51 2.66 -7.00
C HIS A 45 13.14 2.34 -6.37
N PHE A 46 13.04 2.25 -5.03
CA PHE A 46 11.77 2.11 -4.31
C PHE A 46 11.18 3.45 -3.83
N THR A 47 11.72 4.58 -4.30
CA THR A 47 11.04 5.88 -4.19
C THR A 47 9.89 5.92 -5.18
N GLY A 48 8.75 6.51 -4.80
CA GLY A 48 7.48 6.40 -5.53
C GLY A 48 7.56 6.75 -7.01
N ALA A 49 8.25 7.84 -7.39
CA ALA A 49 8.42 8.21 -8.80
C ALA A 49 9.23 7.16 -9.58
N ALA A 50 10.41 6.79 -9.08
CA ALA A 50 11.27 5.80 -9.71
C ALA A 50 10.62 4.42 -9.79
N LEU A 51 9.88 4.04 -8.74
CA LEU A 51 9.15 2.78 -8.70
C LEU A 51 8.00 2.78 -9.71
N ALA A 52 7.23 3.86 -9.77
CA ALA A 52 6.13 4.01 -10.71
C ALA A 52 6.61 3.89 -12.17
N ASP A 53 7.76 4.47 -12.50
CA ASP A 53 8.34 4.35 -13.84
C ASP A 53 8.82 2.92 -14.12
N ALA A 54 9.50 2.29 -13.16
CA ALA A 54 10.01 0.93 -13.31
C ALA A 54 8.90 -0.11 -13.51
N VAL A 55 7.81 -0.03 -12.73
CA VAL A 55 6.71 -1.00 -12.84
C VAL A 55 5.88 -0.80 -14.10
N ARG A 56 5.72 0.45 -14.58
CA ARG A 56 5.07 0.74 -15.87
C ARG A 56 5.83 0.15 -17.05
N LEU A 57 7.16 0.20 -17.04
CA LEU A 57 7.99 -0.47 -18.05
C LEU A 57 7.75 -2.00 -18.05
N GLY A 58 7.40 -2.56 -16.90
CA GLY A 58 6.98 -3.95 -16.72
C GLY A 58 5.50 -4.22 -16.98
N SER A 59 4.75 -3.28 -17.56
CA SER A 59 3.29 -3.37 -17.80
C SER A 59 2.43 -3.51 -16.53
N VAL A 60 2.95 -3.07 -15.37
CA VAL A 60 2.21 -3.02 -14.10
C VAL A 60 1.82 -1.57 -13.83
N ALA A 61 0.53 -1.32 -13.60
CA ALA A 61 0.04 -0.01 -13.22
C ALA A 61 0.49 0.35 -11.80
N TYR A 62 0.67 1.64 -11.53
CA TYR A 62 1.04 2.15 -10.21
C TYR A 62 -0.01 3.14 -9.74
N LEU A 63 -0.52 2.94 -8.52
CA LEU A 63 -1.43 3.86 -7.84
C LEU A 63 -0.95 4.11 -6.41
N HIS A 64 -0.99 5.36 -5.96
CA HIS A 64 -0.66 5.72 -4.58
C HIS A 64 -1.96 5.99 -3.79
N LEU A 65 -2.26 5.13 -2.82
CA LEU A 65 -3.44 5.22 -1.94
C LEU A 65 -3.01 5.52 -0.51
N LYS A 66 -2.57 6.77 -0.28
CA LYS A 66 -2.06 7.23 1.02
C LYS A 66 -3.08 7.06 2.16
N GLY A 67 -4.38 7.04 1.86
CA GLY A 67 -5.45 6.80 2.84
C GLY A 67 -5.38 5.43 3.50
N LEU A 68 -4.67 4.47 2.92
CA LEU A 68 -4.40 3.15 3.53
C LEU A 68 -3.08 3.11 4.31
N GLY A 69 -2.32 4.21 4.31
CA GLY A 69 -1.02 4.32 4.97
C GLY A 69 -1.09 4.64 6.46
N GLY A 70 0.00 4.23 7.14
CA GLY A 70 0.24 4.49 8.56
C GLY A 70 0.68 5.93 8.87
N TRP A 71 1.50 6.08 9.92
CA TRP A 71 1.93 7.39 10.46
C TRP A 71 0.75 8.30 10.80
N ARG A 72 -0.14 7.75 11.63
CA ARG A 72 -1.35 8.42 12.11
C ARG A 72 -1.16 8.79 13.57
N THR A 73 -1.69 9.94 13.96
CA THR A 73 -1.63 10.44 15.33
C THR A 73 -3.03 10.39 15.91
N ALA A 74 -3.18 9.70 17.03
CA ALA A 74 -4.44 9.66 17.77
C ALA A 74 -4.72 11.03 18.41
N PRO A 75 -5.97 11.53 18.38
CA PRO A 75 -6.34 12.65 19.23
C PRO A 75 -6.32 12.23 20.71
N PRO A 76 -6.16 13.16 21.67
CA PRO A 76 -6.24 12.85 23.09
C PRO A 76 -7.56 12.15 23.49
N SER A 77 -8.64 12.40 22.74
CA SER A 77 -9.97 11.82 22.94
C SER A 77 -10.17 10.45 22.26
N SER A 78 -9.11 9.81 21.78
CA SER A 78 -9.21 8.51 21.09
C SER A 78 -9.90 7.46 21.97
N PRO A 79 -10.92 6.75 21.45
CA PRO A 79 -11.56 5.64 22.18
C PRO A 79 -10.63 4.42 22.32
N HIS A 80 -9.54 4.36 21.56
CA HIS A 80 -8.63 3.22 21.54
C HIS A 80 -7.55 3.29 22.63
N ALA A 81 -7.92 3.73 23.84
CA ALA A 81 -7.00 3.97 24.96
C ALA A 81 -6.22 2.73 25.42
N ALA A 82 -6.74 1.52 25.16
CA ALA A 82 -6.08 0.25 25.44
C ALA A 82 -4.83 -0.01 24.56
N LEU A 83 -4.74 0.62 23.37
CA LEU A 83 -3.57 0.53 22.51
C LEU A 83 -2.46 1.42 23.06
N LYS A 84 -1.42 0.79 23.62
CA LYS A 84 -0.30 1.51 24.28
C LYS A 84 0.60 2.24 23.30
N GLU A 85 0.85 1.65 22.13
CA GLU A 85 1.69 2.24 21.09
C GLU A 85 0.92 3.38 20.38
N PRO A 86 1.40 4.64 20.46
CA PRO A 86 0.69 5.79 19.89
C PRO A 86 0.37 5.63 18.39
N GLY A 87 1.29 5.02 17.62
CA GLY A 87 1.08 4.78 16.19
C GLY A 87 -0.06 3.81 15.91
N PHE A 88 -0.20 2.74 16.71
CA PHE A 88 -1.29 1.78 16.57
C PHE A 88 -2.63 2.39 16.98
N ARG A 89 -2.64 3.20 18.04
CA ARG A 89 -3.81 3.95 18.46
C ARG A 89 -4.29 4.89 17.35
N GLY A 90 -3.38 5.70 16.80
CA GLY A 90 -3.71 6.64 15.74
C GLY A 90 -4.17 5.93 14.46
N TYR A 91 -3.61 4.76 14.15
CA TYR A 91 -4.07 3.99 13.00
C TYR A 91 -5.47 3.39 13.24
N ALA A 92 -5.78 2.93 14.45
CA ALA A 92 -7.11 2.45 14.81
C ALA A 92 -8.18 3.54 14.65
N ASP A 93 -7.90 4.77 15.09
CA ASP A 93 -8.79 5.93 14.83
C ASP A 93 -8.94 6.18 13.32
N HIS A 94 -7.83 6.07 12.58
CA HIS A 94 -7.80 6.31 11.13
C HIS A 94 -8.63 5.30 10.33
N LEU A 95 -8.78 4.06 10.80
CA LEU A 95 -9.65 3.05 10.16
C LEU A 95 -11.12 3.52 10.05
N ALA A 96 -11.56 4.42 10.94
CA ALA A 96 -12.91 5.00 10.91
C ALA A 96 -13.00 6.29 10.08
N SER A 97 -11.89 6.76 9.48
CA SER A 97 -11.85 8.01 8.71
C SER A 97 -12.46 7.85 7.30
N SER A 98 -12.92 8.96 6.73
CA SER A 98 -13.38 9.02 5.34
C SER A 98 -12.24 8.76 4.34
N ASP A 99 -11.02 9.16 4.67
CA ASP A 99 -9.84 8.89 3.84
C ASP A 99 -9.55 7.39 3.71
N PHE A 100 -9.60 6.66 4.83
CA PHE A 100 -9.44 5.22 4.81
C PHE A 100 -10.57 4.55 4.02
N ALA A 101 -11.82 4.92 4.30
CA ALA A 101 -12.98 4.35 3.63
C ALA A 101 -12.95 4.54 2.10
N ARG A 102 -12.59 5.74 1.64
CA ARG A 102 -12.46 6.06 0.20
C ARG A 102 -11.38 5.21 -0.48
N ASP A 103 -10.18 5.20 0.09
CA ASP A 103 -9.05 4.51 -0.54
C ASP A 103 -9.21 2.98 -0.43
N TYR A 104 -9.86 2.48 0.63
CA TYR A 104 -10.22 1.06 0.74
C TYR A 104 -11.24 0.65 -0.33
N ALA A 105 -12.26 1.49 -0.57
CA ALA A 105 -13.22 1.25 -1.65
C ALA A 105 -12.55 1.23 -3.03
N MET A 106 -11.57 2.12 -3.27
CA MET A 106 -10.77 2.13 -4.49
C MET A 106 -9.96 0.83 -4.64
N LEU A 107 -9.23 0.41 -3.60
CA LEU A 107 -8.47 -0.85 -3.62
C LEU A 107 -9.37 -2.05 -3.92
N ARG A 108 -10.56 -2.10 -3.32
CA ARG A 108 -11.55 -3.15 -3.59
C ARG A 108 -12.02 -3.14 -5.04
N SER A 109 -12.38 -1.98 -5.57
CA SER A 109 -12.82 -1.84 -6.97
C SER A 109 -11.72 -2.27 -7.95
N LEU A 110 -10.45 -1.99 -7.66
CA LEU A 110 -9.32 -2.49 -8.45
C LEU A 110 -9.25 -4.02 -8.41
N ALA A 111 -9.35 -4.62 -7.22
CA ALA A 111 -9.25 -6.06 -6.99
C ALA A 111 -10.43 -6.87 -7.55
N GLU A 112 -11.56 -6.22 -7.89
CA GLU A 112 -12.68 -6.85 -8.57
C GLU A 112 -12.42 -7.10 -10.06
N GLY A 113 -11.56 -6.29 -10.69
CA GLY A 113 -11.27 -6.35 -12.12
C GLY A 113 -9.82 -6.68 -12.49
N HIS A 114 -8.90 -6.61 -11.53
CA HIS A 114 -7.46 -6.76 -11.76
C HIS A 114 -6.78 -7.48 -10.59
N SER A 115 -5.69 -8.17 -10.88
CA SER A 115 -4.77 -8.69 -9.87
C SER A 115 -4.00 -7.55 -9.21
N ALA A 116 -4.38 -7.19 -7.99
CA ALA A 116 -3.80 -6.06 -7.26
C ALA A 116 -2.92 -6.52 -6.10
N ALA A 117 -1.76 -5.86 -5.92
CA ALA A 117 -0.93 -5.99 -4.73
C ALA A 117 -0.74 -4.63 -4.06
N PHE A 118 -0.89 -4.55 -2.74
CA PHE A 118 -0.47 -3.37 -1.98
C PHE A 118 0.94 -3.52 -1.40
N MET A 119 1.64 -2.40 -1.23
CA MET A 119 2.96 -2.34 -0.58
C MET A 119 3.11 -1.19 0.42
#